data_AF-A0A815TPY4-F1
#
_entry.id   AF-A0A815TPY4-F1
#
_cell.length_a   1.000
_cell.length_b   1.000
_cell.length_c   1.000
_cell.angle_alpha   90.00
_cell.angle_beta   90.00
_cell.angle_gamma   90.00
#
_symmetry.space_group_name_H-M   'P 1'
#
loop_
_entity.id
_entity.type
_entity.pdbx_description
1 polymer ?
#
loop_
_entity_poly.entity_id
_entity_poly.type
_entity_poly.pdbx_seq_one_letter_code
_entity_poly.pdbx_strand_id
1 'polypeptide(L)'
;MKTIGTYPYGSYSLVMAYASKRRLYYNVIESTLYAVNVDTGNLDVNIQIPNDYVIYALDYDSINDRLIALVYSSSITNGWVLTQLIITAEKEIQFNRIGKTVIPFEKYLWTTTYTINSNEHSWMTIWSVKNSNTSIFISFNIDNGEIIEKWEISSKDLGNLVCFN
;
A
#
# COMPACT_ATOMS: atom_id res chain seq x y z
N MET A 1 10.69 10.41 8.26
CA MET A 1 10.08 11.01 7.04
C MET A 1 8.64 11.37 7.39
N LYS A 2 8.13 12.55 7.03
CA LYS A 2 6.76 12.99 7.37
C LYS A 2 5.78 12.46 6.32
N THR A 3 4.85 11.60 6.74
CA THR A 3 3.69 11.20 5.93
C THR A 3 2.80 12.43 5.71
N ILE A 4 2.52 12.79 4.45
CA ILE A 4 1.64 13.91 4.10
C ILE A 4 0.30 13.32 3.68
N GLY A 5 -0.74 13.51 4.51
CA GLY A 5 -2.15 13.42 4.11
C GLY A 5 -2.90 12.15 4.55
N THR A 6 -3.88 12.33 5.43
CA THR A 6 -4.98 11.39 5.71
C THR A 6 -6.30 12.10 5.40
N TYR A 7 -7.19 11.50 4.62
CA TYR A 7 -8.53 12.04 4.36
C TYR A 7 -9.58 11.23 5.16
N PRO A 8 -10.26 11.81 6.17
CA PRO A 8 -11.06 11.06 7.13
C PRO A 8 -12.52 10.78 6.70
N TYR A 9 -12.94 11.11 5.47
CA TYR A 9 -14.34 10.91 5.05
C TYR A 9 -14.45 10.53 3.57
N GLY A 10 -15.05 9.37 3.30
CA GLY A 10 -15.73 9.05 2.04
C GLY A 10 -14.85 8.87 0.78
N SER A 11 -14.83 7.63 0.29
CA SER A 11 -14.60 7.21 -1.11
C SER A 11 -13.25 7.47 -1.80
N TYR A 12 -12.39 8.35 -1.30
CA TYR A 12 -11.13 8.68 -1.98
C TYR A 12 -9.95 8.62 -1.02
N SER A 13 -9.15 7.56 -1.09
CA SER A 13 -7.83 7.55 -0.43
C SER A 13 -6.79 8.04 -1.43
N LEU A 14 -5.95 8.99 -1.01
CA LEU A 14 -4.75 9.37 -1.74
C LEU A 14 -3.60 8.56 -1.15
N VAL A 15 -3.01 7.70 -1.96
CA VAL A 15 -1.89 6.86 -1.57
C VAL A 15 -0.65 7.41 -2.27
N MET A 16 0.40 7.74 -1.53
CA MET A 16 1.60 8.36 -2.09
C MET A 16 2.86 7.61 -1.67
N ALA A 17 3.77 7.39 -2.62
CA ALA A 17 5.10 6.84 -2.36
C ALA A 17 6.16 7.70 -3.08
N TYR A 18 7.19 8.11 -2.34
CA TYR A 18 8.36 8.76 -2.92
C TYR A 18 9.33 7.69 -3.41
N ALA A 19 9.57 7.64 -4.71
CA ALA A 19 10.47 6.68 -5.32
C ALA A 19 11.83 7.27 -5.67
N SER A 20 12.82 6.42 -5.92
CA SER A 20 14.05 6.85 -6.59
C SER A 20 13.73 7.52 -7.93
N LYS A 21 14.69 8.30 -8.42
CA LYS A 21 14.55 9.16 -9.62
C LYS A 21 13.62 10.35 -9.44
N ARG A 22 13.45 10.81 -8.19
CA ARG A 22 12.81 12.11 -7.86
C ARG A 22 11.35 12.14 -8.35
N ARG A 23 10.63 11.04 -8.13
CA ARG A 23 9.22 10.87 -8.51
C ARG A 23 8.34 10.68 -7.29
N LEU A 24 7.21 11.39 -7.28
CA LEU A 24 6.12 11.17 -6.35
C LEU A 24 5.04 10.38 -7.08
N TYR A 25 4.91 9.10 -6.76
CA TYR A 25 3.80 8.28 -7.23
C TYR A 25 2.59 8.56 -6.35
N TYR A 26 1.44 8.75 -6.97
CA TYR A 26 0.19 8.81 -6.23
C TYR A 26 -0.97 8.16 -6.97
N ASN A 27 -1.85 7.54 -6.21
CA ASN A 27 -3.11 7.03 -6.70
C ASN A 27 -4.24 7.64 -5.88
N VAL A 28 -5.22 8.22 -6.58
CA VAL A 28 -6.56 8.42 -6.05
C VAL A 28 -7.29 7.11 -6.38
N ILE A 29 -7.75 6.37 -5.38
CA ILE A 29 -8.37 5.03 -5.54
C ILE A 29 -9.64 5.11 -6.40
N GLU A 30 -9.55 5.36 -7.70
CA GLU A 30 -10.69 5.32 -8.64
C GLU A 30 -10.32 5.06 -10.11
N SER A 31 -9.05 4.74 -10.46
CA SER A 31 -8.65 3.98 -11.69
C SER A 31 -7.36 4.44 -12.38
N THR A 32 -6.64 5.44 -11.88
CA THR A 32 -5.43 5.94 -12.57
C THR A 32 -4.25 6.09 -11.62
N LEU A 33 -3.09 5.58 -12.00
CA LEU A 33 -1.82 5.82 -11.33
C LEU A 33 -1.14 7.04 -11.95
N TYR A 34 -0.75 7.98 -11.09
CA TYR A 34 0.00 9.16 -11.47
C TYR A 34 1.41 9.11 -10.90
N ALA A 35 2.35 9.76 -11.57
CA ALA A 35 3.64 10.09 -10.99
C ALA A 35 4.10 11.44 -11.49
N VAL A 36 4.53 12.28 -10.56
CA VAL A 36 5.06 13.62 -10.84
C VAL A 36 6.55 13.62 -10.58
N ASN A 37 7.31 14.17 -11.52
CA ASN A 37 8.71 14.51 -11.28
C ASN A 37 8.77 15.67 -10.29
N VAL A 38 9.33 15.44 -9.11
CA VAL A 38 9.30 16.39 -8.00
C VAL A 38 10.18 17.63 -8.22
N ASP A 39 11.08 17.59 -9.21
CA ASP A 39 11.99 18.70 -9.51
C ASP A 39 11.40 19.66 -10.51
N THR A 40 10.66 19.11 -11.47
CA THR A 40 10.08 19.87 -12.58
C THR A 40 8.59 20.14 -12.39
N GLY A 41 7.93 19.40 -11.50
CA GLY A 41 6.48 19.40 -11.35
C GLY A 41 5.73 18.75 -12.51
N ASN A 42 6.44 18.19 -13.49
CA ASN A 42 5.84 17.59 -14.67
C ASN A 42 5.24 16.22 -14.35
N LEU A 43 4.12 15.91 -15.02
CA LEU A 43 3.48 14.61 -14.95
C LEU A 43 4.23 13.60 -15.83
N ASP A 44 4.95 12.68 -15.21
CA ASP A 44 5.75 11.64 -15.87
C ASP A 44 4.91 10.39 -16.19
N VAL A 45 3.99 10.03 -15.29
CA VAL A 45 3.13 8.86 -15.38
C VAL A 45 1.68 9.27 -15.27
N ASN A 46 0.86 8.75 -16.18
CA ASN A 46 -0.59 8.85 -16.18
C ASN A 46 -1.11 7.59 -16.87
N ILE A 47 -1.37 6.55 -16.07
CA ILE A 47 -1.68 5.20 -16.58
C ILE A 47 -2.96 4.70 -15.92
N GLN A 48 -3.87 4.19 -16.74
CA GLN A 48 -5.08 3.55 -16.27
C GLN A 48 -4.76 2.21 -15.59
N ILE A 49 -5.21 2.06 -14.35
CA ILE A 49 -5.24 0.79 -13.63
C ILE A 49 -6.31 -0.09 -14.29
N PRO A 50 -6.01 -1.37 -14.59
CA PRO A 50 -7.01 -2.26 -15.18
C PRO A 50 -8.26 -2.37 -14.29
N ASN A 51 -9.44 -2.39 -14.92
CA ASN A 51 -10.73 -2.19 -14.23
C ASN A 51 -11.06 -3.22 -13.15
N ASP A 52 -10.43 -4.40 -13.17
CA ASP A 52 -10.62 -5.44 -12.15
C ASP A 52 -9.65 -5.30 -10.96
N TYR A 53 -8.73 -4.33 -11.00
CA TYR A 53 -7.74 -4.10 -9.95
C TYR A 53 -8.04 -2.83 -9.14
N VAL A 54 -7.77 -2.94 -7.84
CA VAL A 54 -7.78 -1.82 -6.90
C VAL A 54 -6.43 -1.79 -6.21
N ILE A 55 -5.69 -0.68 -6.35
CA ILE A 55 -4.51 -0.39 -5.55
C ILE A 55 -4.98 0.29 -4.28
N TYR A 56 -4.77 -0.34 -3.14
CA TYR A 56 -5.18 0.24 -1.86
C TYR A 56 -4.01 0.96 -1.18
N ALA A 57 -2.81 0.39 -1.25
CA ALA A 57 -1.62 0.96 -0.64
C ALA A 57 -0.45 0.89 -1.61
N LEU A 58 0.49 1.81 -1.45
CA LEU A 58 1.67 1.96 -2.28
C LEU A 58 2.81 2.37 -1.37
N ASP A 59 3.95 1.72 -1.53
CA ASP A 59 5.20 2.08 -0.89
C ASP A 59 6.36 1.88 -1.86
N TYR A 60 7.48 2.53 -1.58
CA TYR A 60 8.68 2.38 -2.36
C TYR A 60 9.77 1.67 -1.54
N ASP A 61 10.11 0.47 -1.99
CA ASP A 61 11.24 -0.29 -1.50
C ASP A 61 12.53 0.32 -2.07
N SER A 62 13.16 1.17 -1.25
CA SER A 62 14.43 1.82 -1.59
C SER A 62 15.64 0.88 -1.60
N ILE A 63 15.53 -0.33 -1.01
CA ILE A 63 16.63 -1.31 -0.97
C ILE A 63 16.72 -2.02 -2.33
N ASN A 64 15.58 -2.46 -2.86
CA ASN A 64 15.54 -3.17 -4.16
C ASN A 64 15.10 -2.29 -5.34
N ASP A 65 14.95 -0.99 -5.14
CA ASP A 65 14.49 -0.01 -6.14
C ASP A 65 13.19 -0.43 -6.85
N ARG A 66 12.14 -0.72 -6.08
CA ARG A 66 10.86 -1.20 -6.62
C ARG A 66 9.66 -0.59 -5.91
N LEU A 67 8.58 -0.44 -6.66
CA LEU A 67 7.30 0.01 -6.14
C LEU A 67 6.49 -1.20 -5.65
N ILE A 68 6.05 -1.17 -4.40
CA ILE A 68 5.28 -2.24 -3.78
C ILE A 68 3.86 -1.73 -3.55
N ALA A 69 2.86 -2.60 -3.74
CA ALA A 69 1.47 -2.26 -3.56
C ALA A 69 0.68 -3.38 -2.87
N LEU A 70 -0.31 -2.98 -2.08
CA LEU A 70 -1.41 -3.85 -1.67
C LEU A 70 -2.55 -3.73 -2.67
N VAL A 71 -2.87 -4.84 -3.31
CA VAL A 71 -3.75 -4.88 -4.47
C VAL A 71 -4.85 -5.90 -4.26
N TYR A 72 -6.08 -5.52 -4.61
CA TYR A 72 -7.22 -6.43 -4.71
C TYR A 72 -7.58 -6.59 -6.19
N SER A 73 -7.83 -7.82 -6.60
CA SER A 73 -8.53 -8.09 -7.86
C SER A 73 -9.37 -9.34 -7.71
N SER A 74 -10.65 -9.23 -8.08
CA SER A 74 -11.57 -10.36 -8.07
C SER A 74 -11.16 -11.48 -9.03
N SER A 75 -10.28 -11.21 -10.00
CA SER A 75 -9.75 -12.22 -10.92
C SER A 75 -8.56 -13.00 -10.33
N ILE A 76 -7.91 -12.48 -9.29
CA ILE A 76 -6.76 -13.12 -8.63
C ILE A 76 -7.19 -13.82 -7.33
N THR A 77 -7.94 -13.16 -6.47
CA THR A 77 -8.25 -13.66 -5.12
C THR A 77 -9.39 -12.90 -4.44
N ASN A 78 -9.99 -13.49 -3.40
CA ASN A 78 -10.98 -12.83 -2.54
C ASN A 78 -10.30 -12.08 -1.39
N GLY A 79 -9.29 -11.27 -1.69
CA GLY A 79 -8.51 -10.57 -0.68
C GLY A 79 -7.44 -9.65 -1.24
N TRP A 80 -6.76 -8.93 -0.36
CA TRP A 80 -5.62 -8.10 -0.68
C TRP A 80 -4.36 -8.93 -0.75
N VAL A 81 -3.53 -8.68 -1.74
CA VAL A 81 -2.23 -9.33 -1.93
C VAL A 81 -1.13 -8.29 -2.05
N LEU A 82 0.05 -8.66 -1.55
CA LEU A 82 1.25 -7.88 -1.78
C LEU A 82 1.75 -8.10 -3.21
N THR A 83 2.11 -7.03 -3.88
CA THR A 83 2.57 -7.06 -5.28
C THR A 83 3.71 -6.07 -5.48
N GLN A 84 4.62 -6.38 -6.38
CA GLN A 84 5.45 -5.38 -7.03
C GLN A 84 4.64 -4.78 -8.19
N LEU A 85 4.55 -3.46 -8.21
CA LEU A 85 3.97 -2.71 -9.32
C LEU A 85 5.07 -2.38 -10.33
N ILE A 86 4.91 -2.86 -11.55
CA ILE A 86 5.81 -2.61 -12.66
C ILE A 86 5.10 -1.74 -13.69
N ILE A 87 5.76 -0.65 -14.10
CA ILE A 87 5.33 0.17 -15.21
C ILE A 87 6.21 -0.19 -16.40
N THR A 88 5.60 -0.71 -17.46
CA THR A 88 6.33 -1.12 -18.67
C THR A 88 6.74 0.08 -19.52
N ALA A 89 7.60 -0.14 -20.53
CA ALA A 89 7.98 0.90 -21.48
C ALA A 89 6.77 1.42 -22.28
N GLU A 90 5.79 0.55 -22.50
CA GLU A 90 4.52 0.81 -23.18
C GLU A 90 3.51 1.57 -22.30
N LYS A 91 3.91 1.93 -21.06
CA LYS A 91 3.05 2.59 -20.07
C LYS A 91 1.86 1.72 -19.65
N GLU A 92 2.08 0.43 -19.49
CA GLU A 92 1.11 -0.49 -18.89
C GLU A 92 1.50 -0.80 -17.44
N ILE A 93 0.51 -1.18 -16.62
CA ILE A 93 0.73 -1.62 -15.24
C ILE A 93 0.70 -3.15 -15.20
N GLN A 94 1.73 -3.75 -14.61
CA GLN A 94 1.78 -5.15 -14.26
C GLN A 94 1.90 -5.31 -12.74
N PHE A 95 1.18 -6.30 -12.20
CA PHE A 95 1.21 -6.64 -10.78
C PHE A 95 1.86 -7.99 -10.59
N ASN A 96 3.09 -8.00 -10.11
CA ASN A 96 3.81 -9.23 -9.81
C ASN A 96 3.62 -9.56 -8.35
N ARG A 97 2.82 -10.59 -8.07
CA ARG A 97 2.52 -11.00 -6.69
C ARG A 97 3.79 -11.37 -5.93
N ILE A 98 3.89 -10.88 -4.71
CA ILE A 98 4.94 -11.23 -3.74
C ILE A 98 4.32 -12.16 -2.71
N GLY A 99 4.86 -13.39 -2.63
CA GLY A 99 4.38 -14.40 -1.69
C GLY A 99 3.00 -14.98 -1.97
N LYS A 100 2.52 -15.79 -1.02
CA LYS A 100 1.23 -16.49 -1.09
C LYS A 100 0.19 -15.99 -0.09
N THR A 101 0.58 -15.06 0.78
CA THR A 101 -0.34 -14.46 1.76
C THR A 101 -1.48 -13.77 1.02
N VAL A 102 -2.69 -14.00 1.52
CA VAL A 102 -3.90 -13.28 1.12
C VAL A 102 -4.46 -12.69 2.40
N ILE A 103 -4.65 -11.37 2.39
CA ILE A 103 -5.28 -10.69 3.50
C ILE A 103 -6.78 -10.62 3.19
N PRO A 104 -7.66 -11.17 4.04
CA PRO A 104 -9.10 -11.20 3.77
C PRO A 104 -9.64 -9.82 3.39
N PHE A 105 -10.56 -9.78 2.42
CA PHE A 105 -11.19 -8.54 2.01
C PHE A 105 -12.16 -8.05 3.09
N GLU A 106 -11.72 -7.06 3.87
CA GLU A 106 -12.59 -6.26 4.73
C GLU A 106 -12.73 -4.86 4.11
N LYS A 107 -13.97 -4.35 4.03
CA LYS A 107 -14.33 -3.14 3.25
C LYS A 107 -13.56 -1.87 3.64
N TYR A 108 -12.88 -1.84 4.78
CA TYR A 108 -12.12 -0.68 5.25
C TYR A 108 -10.75 -1.11 5.79
N LEU A 109 -9.76 -1.07 4.91
CA LEU A 109 -8.38 -1.01 5.36
C LEU A 109 -8.08 0.43 5.82
N TRP A 110 -7.11 0.64 6.71
CA TRP A 110 -6.56 1.96 7.07
C TRP A 110 -5.03 1.84 7.09
N THR A 111 -4.37 1.95 5.92
CA THR A 111 -2.90 1.84 5.93
C THR A 111 -2.26 3.11 6.44
N THR A 112 -1.51 3.01 7.53
CA THR A 112 -0.39 3.92 7.73
C THR A 112 0.87 3.12 7.46
N THR A 113 1.50 3.39 6.32
CA THR A 113 2.76 2.75 5.93
C THR A 113 3.87 3.34 6.77
N TYR A 114 4.47 2.50 7.60
CA TYR A 114 5.66 2.84 8.37
C TYR A 114 6.86 2.09 7.82
N THR A 115 7.96 2.83 7.79
CA THR A 115 9.27 2.56 7.21
C THR A 115 9.75 1.12 7.37
N ILE A 116 10.33 0.61 6.28
CA ILE A 116 11.25 -0.53 6.20
C ILE A 116 12.19 -0.51 7.40
N ASN A 117 11.95 -1.39 8.38
CA ASN A 117 13.01 -1.73 9.32
C ASN A 117 14.13 -2.38 8.51
N SER A 118 15.33 -1.80 8.51
CA SER A 118 16.47 -2.30 7.74
C SER A 118 16.86 -3.74 8.09
N ASN A 119 16.45 -4.23 9.27
CA ASN A 119 16.79 -5.58 9.73
C ASN A 119 15.79 -6.64 9.27
N GLU A 120 14.52 -6.27 8.99
CA GLU A 120 13.45 -7.24 8.70
C GLU A 120 12.73 -7.01 7.37
N HIS A 121 13.05 -5.90 6.70
CA HIS A 121 12.46 -5.48 5.44
C HIS A 121 10.94 -5.63 5.40
N SER A 122 10.30 -5.01 6.39
CA SER A 122 8.89 -5.20 6.67
C SER A 122 8.04 -3.99 6.30
N TRP A 123 6.79 -4.25 5.93
CA TRP A 123 5.75 -3.25 5.80
C TRP A 123 4.59 -3.61 6.72
N MET A 124 4.22 -2.64 7.55
CA MET A 124 3.16 -2.72 8.54
C MET A 124 1.89 -2.02 8.06
N THR A 125 0.74 -2.60 8.41
CA THR A 125 -0.58 -2.09 8.06
C THR A 125 -1.59 -2.38 9.18
N ILE A 126 -2.58 -1.50 9.34
CA ILE A 126 -3.65 -1.65 10.33
C ILE A 126 -5.00 -1.69 9.60
N TRP A 127 -5.85 -2.62 10.00
CA TRP A 127 -7.13 -2.91 9.36
C TRP A 127 -8.24 -2.63 10.36
N SER A 128 -9.28 -1.90 10.00
CA SER A 128 -10.48 -1.81 10.84
C SER A 128 -11.48 -2.85 10.36
N VAL A 129 -11.87 -3.80 11.20
CA VAL A 129 -12.92 -4.76 10.81
C VAL A 129 -14.27 -4.06 10.94
N LYS A 130 -15.04 -4.00 9.85
CA LYS A 130 -16.32 -3.28 9.81
C LYS A 130 -17.26 -3.85 10.88
N ASN A 131 -17.88 -2.97 11.66
CA ASN A 131 -18.80 -3.32 12.76
C ASN A 131 -18.15 -4.06 13.94
N SER A 132 -16.83 -3.98 14.09
CA SER A 132 -16.12 -4.48 15.28
C SER A 132 -15.48 -3.30 16.03
N ASN A 133 -15.35 -3.45 17.35
CA ASN A 133 -14.49 -2.57 18.16
C ASN A 133 -13.04 -3.07 18.13
N THR A 134 -12.64 -3.73 17.04
CA THR A 134 -11.31 -4.30 16.87
C THR A 134 -10.71 -3.86 15.54
N SER A 135 -9.40 -3.70 15.58
CA SER A 135 -8.56 -3.51 14.41
C SER A 135 -7.52 -4.61 14.40
N ILE A 136 -7.01 -4.95 13.23
CA ILE A 136 -5.98 -5.97 13.07
C ILE A 136 -4.73 -5.25 12.62
N PHE A 137 -3.62 -5.40 13.33
CA PHE A 137 -2.31 -5.03 12.81
C PHE A 137 -1.72 -6.25 12.10
N ILE A 138 -1.10 -6.01 10.95
CA ILE A 138 -0.35 -7.02 10.21
C ILE A 138 0.96 -6.41 9.77
N SER A 139 2.07 -7.09 10.07
CA SER A 139 3.38 -6.82 9.50
C SER A 139 3.74 -7.95 8.54
N PHE A 140 4.25 -7.60 7.36
CA PHE A 140 4.69 -8.58 6.37
C PHE A 140 6.11 -8.29 5.90
N ASN A 141 6.85 -9.36 5.63
CA ASN A 141 8.15 -9.28 4.99
C ASN A 141 7.91 -8.98 3.50
N ILE A 142 8.48 -7.89 2.98
CA ILE A 142 8.18 -7.44 1.62
C ILE A 142 9.00 -8.16 0.55
N ASP A 143 9.97 -8.98 0.93
CA ASP A 143 10.74 -9.81 0.00
C ASP A 143 10.02 -11.10 -0.35
N ASN A 144 9.34 -11.73 0.61
CA ASN A 144 8.69 -13.02 0.43
C ASN A 144 7.16 -12.99 0.64
N GLY A 145 6.60 -11.88 1.13
CA GLY A 145 5.17 -11.67 1.38
C GLY A 145 4.62 -12.45 2.58
N GLU A 146 5.46 -13.03 3.43
CA GLU A 146 5.03 -13.74 4.65
C GLU A 146 4.60 -12.77 5.74
N ILE A 147 3.61 -13.18 6.55
CA ILE A 147 3.20 -12.43 7.75
C ILE A 147 4.27 -12.65 8.81
N ILE A 148 4.88 -11.56 9.27
CA ILE A 148 5.81 -11.56 10.41
C ILE A 148 5.01 -11.50 11.71
N GLU A 149 4.05 -10.57 11.78
CA GLU A 149 3.25 -10.35 12.98
C GLU A 149 1.78 -10.10 12.63
N LYS A 150 0.89 -10.56 13.52
CA LYS A 150 -0.54 -10.29 13.44
C LYS A 150 -1.13 -10.25 14.85
N TRP A 151 -1.81 -9.17 15.19
CA TRP A 151 -2.58 -9.07 16.43
C TRP A 151 -3.84 -8.24 16.26
N GLU A 152 -4.80 -8.48 17.15
CA GLU A 152 -6.00 -7.67 17.26
C GLU A 152 -5.80 -6.56 18.30
N ILE A 153 -6.28 -5.37 17.99
CA ILE A 153 -6.18 -4.17 18.80
C ILE A 153 -7.59 -3.70 19.06
N SER A 154 -7.95 -3.41 20.31
CA SER A 154 -9.22 -2.75 20.56
C SER A 154 -9.22 -1.35 19.94
N SER A 155 -10.34 -0.94 19.36
CA SER A 155 -10.50 0.41 18.81
C SER A 155 -10.24 1.52 19.84
N LYS A 156 -10.35 1.21 21.14
CA LYS A 156 -10.01 2.12 22.25
C LYS A 156 -8.51 2.41 22.37
N ASP A 157 -7.67 1.47 21.93
CA ASP A 157 -6.21 1.53 22.05
C ASP A 157 -5.54 2.09 20.78
N LEU A 158 -6.30 2.24 19.68
CA LEU A 158 -5.80 2.79 18.40
C LEU A 158 -5.17 4.18 18.55
N GLY A 159 -5.77 5.05 19.36
CA GLY A 159 -5.28 6.41 19.57
C GLY A 159 -3.94 6.50 20.31
N ASN A 160 -3.51 5.40 20.93
CA ASN A 160 -2.28 5.29 21.70
C ASN A 160 -1.21 4.45 20.99
N LEU A 161 -1.46 4.01 19.75
CA LEU A 161 -0.48 3.25 18.99
C LEU A 161 0.68 4.14 18.58
N VAL A 162 1.77 4.05 19.34
CA VAL A 162 3.09 4.45 18.88
C VAL A 162 3.87 3.16 18.66
N CYS A 163 4.01 2.76 17.40
CA CYS A 163 4.83 1.60 17.05
C CYS A 163 6.28 2.07 16.95
N PHE A 164 7.12 1.60 17.88
CA PHE A 164 8.57 1.77 17.81
C PHE A 164 9.16 0.45 17.31
N ASN A 165 9.80 0.49 16.15
CA ASN A 165 10.78 -0.53 15.73
C ASN A 165 12.17 -0.05 16.13
#